data_AF-A0A7Z9SC20-F1
#
_entry.id   AF-A0A7Z9SC20-F1
#
_cell.length_a   1.000
_cell.length_b   1.000
_cell.length_c   1.000
_cell.angle_alpha   90.00
_cell.angle_beta   90.00
_cell.angle_gamma   90.00
#
_symmetry.space_group_name_H-M   'P 1'
#
loop_
_entity.id
_entity.type
_entity.pdbx_description
1 polymer ?
#
loop_
_entity_poly.entity_id
_entity_poly.type
_entity_poly.pdbx_seq_one_letter_code
_entity_poly.pdbx_strand_id
1 'polypeptide(L)'
;HLHIGHAKAICLNFGIAPEYGGKCNLRFDDTNPIAEEEEFVDAIKEDVRWLGFEWDNLCFASDYFQQMYDFAVQLIEQGDAFICDLTADEIRKTRGTLTEPGKESQYRERTIEVNLDLFKRMRLGEFPDGSRTLRAKIDMAHPNLNMRDPVIYRILHATHHNTGDNWCVYPMYDWAHGLEDSIEGVTHSLCSIEFEDHRLLYDWYLDKLGVYHPQQIEFARLNLSYTVMSKRKLKQLVEGDHVSDWDDPRMPTLSGMRRRGFTPQSIRDFMYEVGIAKRENVMEIEKLEAILRDDLNKRSQRRMAVLNPLKVVIKNYPENESEELEAVNNPEDDSAGSRKVPFGRELYIESDDFMEDPPKKFFRMAPGREVRLRYAYFITCNKVIKDDQGNVIELHCTYDPETKGGSAPDGRKVKATIHWVSAKDAMDTEVRLYDRLFTVPDPAA
;
A
#
# COMPACT_ATOMS: atom_id res chain seq x y z
N HIS A 1 -2.06 -7.01 -6.06
CA HIS A 1 -2.22 -6.31 -4.76
C HIS A 1 -2.09 -4.80 -4.90
N LEU A 2 -2.82 -4.06 -4.07
CA LEU A 2 -2.69 -2.61 -3.95
C LEU A 2 -1.50 -2.26 -3.05
N HIS A 3 -1.05 -1.02 -3.17
CA HIS A 3 0.06 -0.46 -2.39
C HIS A 3 -0.28 0.95 -1.96
N ILE A 4 0.52 1.54 -1.07
CA ILE A 4 0.25 2.86 -0.46
C ILE A 4 -0.05 3.97 -1.48
N GLY A 5 0.53 3.90 -2.69
CA GLY A 5 0.20 4.83 -3.78
C GLY A 5 -1.23 4.73 -4.30
N HIS A 6 -1.79 3.51 -4.35
CA HIS A 6 -3.20 3.30 -4.69
C HIS A 6 -4.10 3.87 -3.60
N ALA A 7 -3.69 3.82 -2.32
CA ALA A 7 -4.47 4.45 -1.26
C ALA A 7 -4.65 5.96 -1.46
N LYS A 8 -3.73 6.67 -2.14
CA LYS A 8 -3.95 8.08 -2.53
C LYS A 8 -5.15 8.21 -3.48
N ALA A 9 -5.18 7.40 -4.53
CA ALA A 9 -6.29 7.41 -5.49
C ALA A 9 -7.61 6.97 -4.86
N ILE A 10 -7.58 5.96 -3.99
CA ILE A 10 -8.77 5.48 -3.26
C ILE A 10 -9.29 6.58 -2.33
N CYS A 11 -8.45 7.17 -1.49
CA CYS A 11 -8.88 8.22 -0.56
C CYS A 11 -9.41 9.46 -1.30
N LEU A 12 -8.87 9.77 -2.49
CA LEU A 12 -9.38 10.85 -3.32
C LEU A 12 -10.76 10.52 -3.90
N ASN A 13 -10.87 9.42 -4.65
CA ASN A 13 -12.10 9.06 -5.37
C ASN A 13 -13.26 8.74 -4.41
N PHE A 14 -13.01 7.92 -3.39
CA PHE A 14 -14.02 7.58 -2.39
C PHE A 14 -14.24 8.68 -1.35
N GLY A 15 -13.28 9.60 -1.18
CA GLY A 15 -13.42 10.72 -0.24
C GLY A 15 -14.27 11.87 -0.81
N ILE A 16 -14.13 12.18 -2.10
CA ILE A 16 -14.85 13.29 -2.73
C ILE A 16 -16.35 12.97 -2.92
N ALA A 17 -16.70 11.72 -3.25
CA ALA A 17 -18.08 11.32 -3.47
C ALA A 17 -19.01 11.69 -2.29
N PRO A 18 -18.77 11.26 -1.04
CA PRO A 18 -19.64 11.62 0.09
C PRO A 18 -19.62 13.11 0.46
N GLU A 19 -18.50 13.82 0.21
CA GLU A 19 -18.41 15.28 0.48
C GLU A 19 -19.42 16.08 -0.35
N TYR A 20 -19.72 15.62 -1.56
CA TYR A 20 -20.65 16.26 -2.48
C TYR A 20 -21.97 15.50 -2.66
N GLY A 21 -22.24 14.48 -1.83
CA GLY A 21 -23.43 13.63 -1.96
C GLY A 21 -23.51 12.84 -3.28
N GLY A 22 -22.34 12.56 -3.87
CA GLY A 22 -22.16 11.77 -5.08
C GLY A 22 -21.95 10.28 -4.81
N LYS A 23 -21.44 9.59 -5.83
CA LYS A 23 -21.19 8.14 -5.83
C LYS A 23 -19.77 7.83 -6.29
N CYS A 24 -19.22 6.71 -5.85
CA CYS A 24 -17.95 6.19 -6.33
C CYS A 24 -18.06 4.70 -6.68
N ASN A 25 -17.72 4.35 -7.92
CA ASN A 25 -17.69 2.97 -8.36
C ASN A 25 -16.33 2.33 -8.04
N LEU A 26 -16.31 1.03 -7.76
CA LEU A 26 -15.11 0.22 -7.85
C LEU A 26 -15.16 -0.53 -9.17
N ARG A 27 -14.37 -0.09 -10.15
CA ARG A 27 -14.23 -0.76 -11.44
C ARG A 27 -12.92 -1.54 -11.51
N PHE A 28 -13.00 -2.80 -11.95
CA PHE A 28 -11.85 -3.54 -12.45
C PHE A 28 -11.70 -3.28 -13.94
N ASP A 29 -10.61 -2.60 -14.33
CA ASP A 29 -10.19 -2.49 -15.73
C ASP A 29 -9.49 -3.79 -16.14
N ASP A 30 -10.32 -4.82 -16.36
CA ASP A 30 -9.90 -6.18 -16.66
C ASP A 30 -9.68 -6.43 -18.16
N THR A 31 -9.37 -5.41 -18.94
CA THR A 31 -9.24 -5.50 -20.41
C THR A 31 -8.12 -6.43 -20.91
N ASN A 32 -7.22 -6.90 -20.02
CA ASN A 32 -6.10 -7.78 -20.35
C ASN A 32 -6.25 -9.19 -19.72
N PRO A 33 -6.61 -10.22 -20.51
CA PRO A 33 -6.94 -11.55 -19.97
C PRO A 33 -5.77 -12.32 -19.35
N ILE A 34 -4.52 -11.93 -19.59
CA ILE A 34 -3.33 -12.65 -19.10
C ILE A 34 -2.83 -12.11 -17.75
N ALA A 35 -3.20 -10.88 -17.39
CA ALA A 35 -2.66 -10.21 -16.21
C ALA A 35 -3.59 -10.26 -14.99
N GLU A 36 -4.83 -10.68 -15.18
CA GLU A 36 -5.90 -10.54 -14.19
C GLU A 36 -6.32 -11.92 -13.65
N GLU A 37 -6.17 -12.10 -12.35
CA GLU A 37 -6.52 -13.31 -11.61
C GLU A 37 -7.59 -12.97 -10.55
N GLU A 38 -8.49 -13.92 -10.27
CA GLU A 38 -9.59 -13.75 -9.29
C GLU A 38 -9.06 -13.38 -7.90
N GLU A 39 -7.88 -13.88 -7.52
CA GLU A 39 -7.21 -13.52 -6.27
C GLU A 39 -6.96 -12.01 -6.14
N PHE A 40 -6.60 -11.33 -7.22
CA PHE A 40 -6.36 -9.89 -7.18
C PHE A 40 -7.65 -9.09 -7.01
N VAL A 41 -8.75 -9.57 -7.59
CA VAL A 41 -10.08 -8.96 -7.45
C VAL A 41 -10.49 -8.93 -5.99
N ASP A 42 -10.38 -10.06 -5.29
CA ASP A 42 -10.75 -10.15 -3.89
C ASP A 42 -9.79 -9.39 -2.96
N ALA A 43 -8.48 -9.43 -3.22
CA ALA A 43 -7.51 -8.64 -2.46
C ALA A 43 -7.77 -7.12 -2.59
N ILE A 44 -8.10 -6.63 -3.79
CA ILE A 44 -8.42 -5.22 -4.03
C ILE A 44 -9.68 -4.81 -3.25
N LYS A 45 -10.75 -5.62 -3.32
CA LYS A 45 -11.99 -5.40 -2.56
C LYS A 45 -11.75 -5.36 -1.05
N GLU A 46 -10.93 -6.28 -0.54
CA GLU A 46 -10.57 -6.32 0.87
C GLU A 46 -9.77 -5.07 1.29
N ASP A 47 -8.79 -4.64 0.50
CA ASP A 47 -7.98 -3.46 0.78
C ASP A 47 -8.81 -2.17 0.80
N VAL A 48 -9.74 -2.01 -0.16
CA VAL A 48 -10.66 -0.84 -0.22
C VAL A 48 -11.55 -0.80 1.03
N ARG A 49 -12.15 -1.94 1.41
CA ARG A 49 -12.98 -2.03 2.63
C ARG A 49 -12.18 -1.84 3.90
N TRP A 50 -10.97 -2.38 3.96
CA TRP A 50 -10.07 -2.19 5.09
C TRP A 50 -9.75 -0.71 5.29
N LEU A 51 -9.52 0.04 4.21
CA LEU A 51 -9.39 1.50 4.23
C LEU A 51 -10.67 2.23 4.65
N GLY A 52 -11.78 1.54 4.92
CA GLY A 52 -13.03 2.10 5.43
C GLY A 52 -13.93 2.71 4.35
N PHE A 53 -13.74 2.33 3.09
CA PHE A 53 -14.57 2.78 1.98
C PHE A 53 -15.47 1.65 1.48
N GLU A 54 -16.66 2.02 1.02
CA GLU A 54 -17.59 1.14 0.32
C GLU A 54 -17.91 1.78 -1.05
N TRP A 55 -18.07 0.94 -2.07
CA TRP A 55 -18.43 1.38 -3.42
C TRP A 55 -19.94 1.33 -3.63
N ASP A 56 -20.43 2.24 -4.46
CA ASP A 56 -21.83 2.26 -4.88
C ASP A 56 -22.14 1.13 -5.87
N ASN A 57 -21.22 0.92 -6.82
CA ASN A 57 -21.32 -0.14 -7.83
C ASN A 57 -19.98 -0.88 -7.96
N LEU A 58 -20.07 -2.19 -8.15
CA LEU A 58 -18.95 -3.04 -8.55
C LEU A 58 -19.05 -3.26 -10.05
N CYS A 59 -18.06 -2.80 -10.80
CA CYS A 59 -18.06 -2.84 -12.26
C CYS A 59 -16.86 -3.64 -12.78
N PHE A 60 -17.02 -4.27 -13.94
CA PHE A 60 -15.93 -4.91 -14.69
C PHE A 60 -15.94 -4.33 -16.10
N ALA A 61 -14.79 -3.86 -16.59
CA ALA A 61 -14.66 -3.34 -17.96
C ALA A 61 -15.11 -4.38 -19.00
N SER A 62 -14.84 -5.65 -18.71
CA SER A 62 -15.24 -6.79 -19.51
C SER A 62 -16.75 -6.97 -19.70
N ASP A 63 -17.58 -6.45 -18.78
CA ASP A 63 -19.05 -6.42 -18.95
C ASP A 63 -19.47 -5.51 -20.12
N TYR A 64 -18.58 -4.59 -20.53
CA TYR A 64 -18.82 -3.62 -21.60
C TYR A 64 -18.21 -4.02 -22.94
N PHE A 65 -17.54 -5.17 -23.05
CA PHE A 65 -16.85 -5.57 -24.29
C PHE A 65 -17.75 -5.59 -25.53
N GLN A 66 -19.02 -6.00 -25.39
CA GLN A 66 -19.95 -5.96 -26.51
C GLN A 66 -20.24 -4.52 -26.95
N GLN A 67 -20.51 -3.63 -26.00
CA GLN A 67 -20.79 -2.23 -26.29
C GLN A 67 -19.55 -1.53 -26.89
N MET A 68 -18.36 -1.82 -26.38
CA MET A 68 -17.09 -1.36 -26.95
C MET A 68 -16.87 -1.90 -28.38
N TYR A 69 -17.23 -3.14 -28.66
CA TYR A 69 -17.15 -3.69 -30.01
C TYR A 69 -18.11 -2.98 -30.97
N ASP A 70 -19.33 -2.70 -30.53
CA ASP A 70 -20.33 -1.98 -31.32
C ASP A 70 -19.88 -0.54 -31.62
N PHE A 71 -19.27 0.15 -30.66
CA PHE A 71 -18.65 1.46 -30.89
C PHE A 71 -17.46 1.40 -31.87
N ALA A 72 -16.67 0.32 -31.83
CA ALA A 72 -15.59 0.14 -32.79
C ALA A 72 -16.12 -0.07 -34.21
N VAL A 73 -17.24 -0.80 -34.37
CA VAL A 73 -17.97 -0.90 -35.64
C VAL A 73 -18.44 0.47 -36.12
N GLN A 74 -19.03 1.28 -35.24
CA GLN A 74 -19.45 2.65 -35.56
C GLN A 74 -18.28 3.50 -36.07
N LEU A 75 -17.10 3.47 -35.44
CA LEU A 75 -15.93 4.21 -35.92
C LEU A 75 -15.49 3.75 -37.32
N ILE A 76 -15.56 2.44 -37.60
CA ILE A 76 -15.24 1.92 -38.94
C ILE A 76 -16.25 2.45 -39.97
N GLU A 77 -17.54 2.45 -39.65
CA GLU A 77 -18.61 2.97 -40.52
C GLU A 77 -18.48 4.48 -40.80
N GLN A 78 -17.98 5.24 -39.84
CA GLN A 78 -17.66 6.67 -39.99
C GLN A 78 -16.37 6.92 -40.80
N GLY A 79 -15.57 5.88 -41.07
CA GLY A 79 -14.25 5.99 -41.71
C GLY A 79 -13.13 6.45 -40.76
N ASP A 80 -13.40 6.51 -39.46
CA ASP A 80 -12.51 6.96 -38.39
C ASP A 80 -11.70 5.81 -37.76
N ALA A 81 -11.83 4.58 -38.26
CA ALA A 81 -10.99 3.44 -37.88
C ALA A 81 -10.74 2.48 -39.05
N PHE A 82 -9.64 1.73 -39.00
CA PHE A 82 -9.24 0.78 -40.04
C PHE A 82 -8.46 -0.42 -39.49
N ILE A 83 -8.52 -1.55 -40.18
CA ILE A 83 -7.71 -2.72 -39.85
C ILE A 83 -6.31 -2.56 -40.44
N CYS A 84 -5.29 -2.79 -39.62
CA CYS A 84 -3.88 -2.70 -39.99
C CYS A 84 -3.20 -4.06 -39.82
N ASP A 85 -2.55 -4.54 -40.89
CA ASP A 85 -1.81 -5.82 -40.90
C ASP A 85 -0.30 -5.61 -40.64
N LEU A 86 0.13 -4.39 -40.35
CA LEU A 86 1.51 -4.14 -39.90
C LEU A 86 1.76 -4.82 -38.56
N THR A 87 2.93 -5.43 -38.44
CA THR A 87 3.42 -5.97 -37.17
C THR A 87 3.68 -4.88 -36.14
N ALA A 88 3.75 -5.24 -34.86
CA ALA A 88 4.06 -4.29 -33.78
C ALA A 88 5.37 -3.52 -34.03
N ASP A 89 6.41 -4.19 -34.56
CA ASP A 89 7.70 -3.57 -34.88
C ASP A 89 7.59 -2.59 -36.06
N GLU A 90 6.78 -2.89 -37.07
CA GLU A 90 6.53 -1.98 -38.19
C GLU A 90 5.69 -0.77 -37.76
N ILE A 91 4.67 -0.97 -36.92
CA ILE A 91 3.91 0.13 -36.31
C ILE A 91 4.86 1.03 -35.52
N ARG A 92 5.76 0.47 -34.71
CA ARG A 92 6.75 1.24 -33.94
C ARG A 92 7.66 2.08 -34.83
N LYS A 93 8.13 1.51 -35.95
CA LYS A 93 8.99 2.21 -36.93
C LYS A 93 8.23 3.30 -37.69
N THR A 94 6.95 3.09 -37.98
CA THR A 94 6.12 4.02 -38.75
C THR A 94 5.49 5.11 -37.89
N ARG A 95 5.38 4.93 -36.57
CA ARG A 95 4.84 5.94 -35.64
C ARG A 95 5.67 7.23 -35.58
N GLY A 96 6.93 7.20 -36.02
CA GLY A 96 7.85 8.33 -35.94
C GLY A 96 8.37 8.57 -34.52
N THR A 97 8.89 9.77 -34.26
CA THR A 97 9.44 10.17 -32.96
C THR A 97 8.85 11.51 -32.51
N LEU A 98 9.32 12.03 -31.37
CA LEU A 98 8.95 13.38 -30.92
C LEU A 98 9.44 14.48 -31.88
N THR A 99 10.41 14.19 -32.73
CA THR A 99 10.98 15.15 -33.70
C THR A 99 10.63 14.83 -35.15
N GLU A 100 10.26 13.59 -35.46
CA GLU A 100 9.95 13.13 -36.82
C GLU A 100 8.47 12.70 -36.92
N PRO A 101 7.73 13.17 -37.94
CA PRO A 101 6.34 12.77 -38.14
C PRO A 101 6.25 11.27 -38.47
N GLY A 102 5.11 10.68 -38.14
CA GLY A 102 4.80 9.30 -38.51
C GLY A 102 4.47 9.16 -39.99
N LYS A 103 4.47 7.91 -40.47
CA LYS A 103 4.11 7.52 -41.84
C LYS A 103 2.85 6.69 -41.81
N GLU A 104 1.93 7.00 -42.71
CA GLU A 104 0.69 6.25 -42.86
C GLU A 104 0.95 4.78 -43.20
N SER A 105 0.11 3.90 -42.63
CA SER A 105 0.09 2.50 -43.00
C SER A 105 -0.41 2.35 -44.43
N GLN A 106 0.16 1.41 -45.20
CA GLN A 106 -0.36 1.04 -46.52
C GLN A 106 -1.80 0.49 -46.48
N TYR A 107 -2.30 0.16 -45.29
CA TYR A 107 -3.66 -0.35 -45.06
C TYR A 107 -4.64 0.75 -44.59
N ARG A 108 -4.18 2.00 -44.41
CA ARG A 108 -4.98 3.11 -43.85
C ARG A 108 -6.22 3.44 -44.70
N GLU A 109 -6.09 3.33 -46.01
CA GLU A 109 -7.15 3.65 -46.98
C GLU A 109 -7.97 2.42 -47.42
N ARG A 110 -8.03 1.37 -46.58
CA ARG A 110 -9.00 0.27 -46.78
C ARG A 110 -10.44 0.82 -46.77
N THR A 111 -11.29 0.26 -47.62
CA THR A 111 -12.71 0.63 -47.64
C THR A 111 -13.41 0.18 -46.36
N ILE A 112 -14.55 0.82 -46.05
CA ILE A 112 -15.37 0.51 -44.88
C ILE A 112 -15.75 -0.98 -44.88
N GLU A 113 -16.19 -1.51 -46.03
CA GLU A 113 -16.64 -2.90 -46.16
C GLU A 113 -15.52 -3.90 -45.86
N VAL A 114 -14.30 -3.62 -46.34
CA VAL A 114 -13.12 -4.46 -46.07
C VAL A 114 -12.76 -4.43 -44.59
N ASN A 115 -12.80 -3.25 -43.95
CA ASN A 115 -12.51 -3.13 -42.53
C ASN A 115 -13.54 -3.86 -41.67
N LEU A 116 -14.83 -3.75 -41.99
CA LEU A 116 -15.91 -4.46 -41.29
C LEU A 116 -15.79 -5.98 -41.41
N ASP A 117 -15.54 -6.50 -42.62
CA ASP A 117 -15.31 -7.94 -42.83
C ASP A 117 -14.13 -8.44 -42.00
N LEU A 118 -12.98 -7.76 -42.11
CA LEU A 118 -11.78 -8.15 -41.39
C LEU A 118 -11.96 -8.08 -39.87
N PHE A 119 -12.61 -7.03 -39.34
CA PHE A 119 -12.83 -6.92 -37.90
C PHE A 119 -13.75 -8.01 -37.36
N LYS A 120 -14.82 -8.34 -38.09
CA LYS A 120 -15.69 -9.48 -37.76
C LYS A 120 -14.91 -10.80 -37.74
N ARG A 121 -14.03 -11.03 -38.72
CA ARG A 121 -13.21 -12.25 -38.80
C ARG A 121 -12.13 -12.31 -37.72
N MET A 122 -11.58 -11.16 -37.31
CA MET A 122 -10.73 -11.06 -36.12
C MET A 122 -11.50 -11.51 -34.87
N ARG A 123 -12.73 -11.01 -34.68
CA ARG A 123 -13.60 -11.37 -33.55
C ARG A 123 -14.00 -12.85 -33.53
N LEU A 124 -14.06 -13.50 -34.70
CA LEU A 124 -14.31 -14.94 -34.86
C LEU A 124 -13.05 -15.81 -34.70
N GLY A 125 -11.88 -15.21 -34.46
CA GLY A 125 -10.64 -15.96 -34.22
C GLY A 125 -9.98 -16.54 -35.49
N GLU A 126 -10.26 -15.99 -36.67
CA GLU A 126 -9.70 -16.51 -37.92
C GLU A 126 -8.19 -16.23 -38.09
N PHE A 127 -7.62 -15.34 -37.28
CA PHE A 127 -6.25 -14.85 -37.46
C PHE A 127 -5.43 -15.02 -36.18
N PRO A 128 -4.11 -15.28 -36.27
CA PRO A 128 -3.27 -15.51 -35.10
C PRO A 128 -2.99 -14.22 -34.31
N ASP A 129 -2.50 -14.39 -33.08
CA ASP A 129 -2.15 -13.29 -32.17
C ASP A 129 -1.21 -12.27 -32.84
N GLY A 130 -1.49 -10.99 -32.59
CA GLY A 130 -0.67 -9.88 -33.08
C GLY A 130 -0.62 -9.71 -34.61
N SER A 131 -1.32 -10.54 -35.38
CA SER A 131 -1.28 -10.48 -36.86
C SER A 131 -2.02 -9.29 -37.43
N ARG A 132 -3.05 -8.78 -36.73
CA ARG A 132 -3.84 -7.61 -37.12
C ARG A 132 -4.27 -6.82 -35.89
N THR A 133 -4.47 -5.52 -36.10
CA THR A 133 -5.02 -4.61 -35.11
C THR A 133 -6.09 -3.73 -35.74
N LEU A 134 -7.10 -3.36 -34.98
CA LEU A 134 -7.95 -2.21 -35.31
C LEU A 134 -7.24 -0.95 -34.80
N ARG A 135 -7.13 0.07 -35.65
CA ARG A 135 -6.50 1.35 -35.30
C ARG A 135 -7.46 2.51 -35.58
N ALA A 136 -7.43 3.52 -34.72
CA ALA A 136 -8.10 4.78 -35.00
C ALA A 136 -7.41 5.47 -36.19
N LYS A 137 -8.18 6.20 -37.00
CA LYS A 137 -7.70 7.02 -38.11
C LYS A 137 -7.73 8.48 -37.68
N ILE A 138 -6.62 8.98 -37.17
CA ILE A 138 -6.49 10.34 -36.60
C ILE A 138 -5.47 11.13 -37.44
N ASP A 139 -4.26 11.33 -36.95
CA ASP A 139 -3.23 12.11 -37.62
C ASP A 139 -1.83 11.55 -37.32
N MET A 140 -1.20 10.95 -38.33
CA MET A 140 0.15 10.40 -38.22
C MET A 140 1.24 11.47 -38.05
N ALA A 141 0.96 12.74 -38.36
CA ALA A 141 1.87 13.86 -38.15
C ALA A 141 1.65 14.59 -36.82
N HIS A 142 0.68 14.17 -36.00
CA HIS A 142 0.30 14.86 -34.78
C HIS A 142 1.49 14.99 -33.79
N PRO A 143 1.69 16.13 -33.11
CA PRO A 143 2.79 16.31 -32.16
C PRO A 143 2.70 15.36 -30.96
N ASN A 144 1.49 15.08 -30.47
CA ASN A 144 1.25 14.04 -29.47
C ASN A 144 1.23 12.67 -30.14
N LEU A 145 2.13 11.77 -29.72
CA LEU A 145 2.29 10.42 -30.25
C LEU A 145 1.05 9.54 -30.07
N ASN A 146 0.23 9.79 -29.05
CA ASN A 146 -0.99 9.01 -28.77
C ASN A 146 -2.07 9.24 -29.84
N MET A 147 -2.03 10.38 -30.53
CA MET A 147 -2.94 10.70 -31.63
C MET A 147 -2.48 10.13 -32.98
N ARG A 148 -1.35 9.41 -33.04
CA ARG A 148 -0.81 8.84 -34.28
C ARG A 148 -1.39 7.45 -34.54
N ASP A 149 -2.63 7.44 -35.02
CA ASP A 149 -3.44 6.25 -35.33
C ASP A 149 -3.28 5.15 -34.24
N PRO A 150 -3.68 5.40 -32.98
CA PRO A 150 -3.51 4.45 -31.88
C PRO A 150 -4.25 3.14 -32.12
N VAL A 151 -3.76 2.06 -31.49
CA VAL A 151 -4.43 0.75 -31.53
C VAL A 151 -5.66 0.78 -30.64
N ILE A 152 -6.79 0.31 -31.18
CA ILE A 152 -8.08 0.17 -30.49
C ILE A 152 -8.25 -1.27 -29.97
N TYR A 153 -8.05 -2.26 -30.85
CA TYR A 153 -8.15 -3.69 -30.52
C TYR A 153 -6.92 -4.45 -31.00
N ARG A 154 -6.52 -5.46 -30.21
CA ARG A 154 -5.53 -6.47 -30.58
C ARG A 154 -6.13 -7.87 -30.52
N ILE A 155 -5.58 -8.78 -31.32
CA ILE A 155 -5.89 -10.21 -31.25
C ILE A 155 -5.02 -10.85 -30.16
N LEU A 156 -5.66 -11.60 -29.26
CA LEU A 156 -5.02 -12.40 -28.24
C LEU A 156 -5.91 -13.60 -27.91
N HIS A 157 -5.44 -14.81 -28.16
CA HIS A 157 -6.15 -16.05 -27.79
C HIS A 157 -5.77 -16.44 -26.37
N ALA A 158 -6.53 -15.91 -25.40
CA ALA A 158 -6.39 -16.21 -23.99
C ALA A 158 -7.77 -16.26 -23.32
N THR A 159 -7.92 -17.14 -22.33
CA THR A 159 -9.12 -17.22 -21.51
C THR A 159 -9.16 -16.03 -20.55
N HIS A 160 -10.26 -15.29 -20.57
CA HIS A 160 -10.49 -14.17 -19.66
C HIS A 160 -11.19 -14.65 -18.37
N HIS A 161 -10.80 -14.16 -17.20
CA HIS A 161 -11.38 -14.61 -15.93
C HIS A 161 -12.90 -14.39 -15.84
N ASN A 162 -13.40 -13.22 -16.27
CA ASN A 162 -14.84 -12.92 -16.27
C ASN A 162 -15.60 -13.44 -17.51
N THR A 163 -15.08 -13.25 -18.73
CA THR A 163 -15.81 -13.58 -19.97
C THR A 163 -15.45 -14.93 -20.60
N GLY A 164 -14.54 -15.72 -20.02
CA GLY A 164 -14.07 -16.99 -20.56
C GLY A 164 -13.46 -16.85 -21.97
N ASP A 165 -13.70 -17.85 -22.82
CA ASP A 165 -13.21 -17.88 -24.21
C ASP A 165 -14.15 -17.18 -25.20
N ASN A 166 -15.09 -16.37 -24.71
CA ASN A 166 -16.05 -15.69 -25.57
C ASN A 166 -15.38 -14.66 -26.48
N TRP A 167 -14.21 -14.13 -26.12
CA TRP A 167 -13.49 -13.08 -26.85
C TRP A 167 -12.06 -13.53 -27.20
N CYS A 168 -11.59 -13.15 -28.39
CA CYS A 168 -10.19 -13.28 -28.82
C CYS A 168 -9.62 -11.96 -29.37
N VAL A 169 -10.42 -10.89 -29.31
CA VAL A 169 -10.01 -9.51 -29.55
C VAL A 169 -10.27 -8.73 -28.30
N TYR A 170 -9.24 -8.03 -27.80
CA TYR A 170 -9.31 -7.30 -26.55
C TYR A 170 -9.03 -5.81 -26.78
N PRO A 171 -9.81 -4.93 -26.12
CA PRO A 171 -9.63 -3.50 -26.25
C PRO A 171 -8.31 -3.06 -25.60
N MET A 172 -7.74 -1.95 -26.09
CA MET A 172 -6.61 -1.28 -25.44
C MET A 172 -7.12 -0.29 -24.38
N TYR A 173 -6.29 -0.01 -23.37
CA TYR A 173 -6.60 0.92 -22.28
C TYR A 173 -7.23 2.24 -22.75
N ASP A 174 -6.59 2.94 -23.69
CA ASP A 174 -7.07 4.23 -24.19
C ASP A 174 -8.43 4.17 -24.90
N TRP A 175 -8.78 3.00 -25.44
CA TRP A 175 -10.11 2.78 -26.04
C TRP A 175 -11.15 2.49 -24.97
N ALA A 176 -10.80 1.69 -23.96
CA ALA A 176 -11.75 1.21 -22.97
C ALA A 176 -12.08 2.26 -21.90
N HIS A 177 -11.06 2.90 -21.32
CA HIS A 177 -11.16 3.70 -20.10
C HIS A 177 -12.21 4.82 -20.18
N GLY A 178 -12.21 5.61 -21.26
CA GLY A 178 -13.21 6.67 -21.45
C GLY A 178 -14.62 6.16 -21.75
N LEU A 179 -14.73 5.02 -22.45
CA LEU A 179 -16.02 4.41 -22.73
C LEU A 179 -16.64 3.84 -21.46
N GLU A 180 -15.85 3.20 -20.60
CA GLU A 180 -16.28 2.75 -19.28
C GLU A 180 -16.84 3.92 -18.45
N ASP A 181 -16.09 5.02 -18.38
CA ASP A 181 -16.53 6.22 -17.67
C ASP A 181 -17.83 6.79 -18.26
N SER A 182 -17.95 6.83 -19.59
CA SER A 182 -19.17 7.28 -20.27
C SER A 182 -20.36 6.37 -19.97
N ILE A 183 -20.17 5.05 -20.02
CA ILE A 183 -21.22 4.04 -19.80
C ILE A 183 -21.73 4.12 -18.36
N GLU A 184 -20.82 4.30 -17.40
CA GLU A 184 -21.14 4.39 -15.98
C GLU A 184 -21.68 5.77 -15.55
N GLY A 185 -21.62 6.78 -16.43
CA GLY A 185 -22.02 8.14 -16.09
C GLY A 185 -21.06 8.84 -15.11
N VAL A 186 -19.77 8.50 -15.17
CA VAL A 186 -18.72 9.15 -14.37
C VAL A 186 -18.65 10.63 -14.75
N THR A 187 -18.70 11.51 -13.75
CA THR A 187 -18.60 12.96 -14.00
C THR A 187 -17.16 13.44 -14.08
N HIS A 188 -16.31 12.93 -13.18
CA HIS A 188 -14.90 13.30 -13.05
C HIS A 188 -14.06 12.02 -13.01
N SER A 189 -13.32 11.76 -14.09
CA SER A 189 -12.38 10.64 -14.18
C SER A 189 -11.03 11.08 -13.62
N LEU A 190 -10.71 10.65 -12.40
CA LEU A 190 -9.50 11.09 -11.69
C LEU A 190 -8.37 10.08 -11.88
N CYS A 191 -7.34 10.45 -12.65
CA CYS A 191 -6.21 9.59 -12.96
C CYS A 191 -4.86 10.23 -12.59
N SER A 192 -3.77 9.49 -12.75
CA SER A 192 -2.45 10.01 -12.45
C SER A 192 -1.86 10.81 -13.63
N ILE A 193 -0.89 11.69 -13.36
CA ILE A 193 -0.33 12.63 -14.34
C ILE A 193 0.31 11.98 -15.57
N GLU A 194 0.66 10.69 -15.49
CA GLU A 194 1.15 9.92 -16.65
C GLU A 194 0.15 9.86 -17.80
N PHE A 195 -1.14 10.07 -17.52
CA PHE A 195 -2.22 10.04 -18.51
C PHE A 195 -2.62 11.43 -19.04
N GLU A 196 -1.88 12.50 -18.70
CA GLU A 196 -2.19 13.85 -19.17
C GLU A 196 -2.14 13.95 -20.71
N ASP A 197 -1.11 13.34 -21.33
CA ASP A 197 -0.99 13.25 -22.80
C ASP A 197 -2.01 12.27 -23.42
N HIS A 198 -2.67 11.44 -22.61
CA HIS A 198 -3.70 10.50 -23.07
C HIS A 198 -5.09 11.17 -23.12
N ARG A 199 -5.30 12.28 -22.40
CA ARG A 199 -6.57 13.02 -22.38
C ARG A 199 -7.05 13.42 -23.77
N LEU A 200 -6.16 13.83 -24.67
CA LEU A 200 -6.53 14.19 -26.04
C LEU A 200 -7.18 13.02 -26.79
N LEU A 201 -6.73 11.80 -26.53
CA LEU A 201 -7.27 10.60 -27.14
C LEU A 201 -8.56 10.16 -26.45
N TYR A 202 -8.63 10.31 -25.13
CA TYR A 202 -9.85 10.14 -24.33
C TYR A 202 -10.99 11.00 -24.88
N ASP A 203 -10.77 12.32 -24.99
CA ASP A 203 -11.75 13.28 -25.51
C ASP A 203 -12.13 12.96 -26.97
N TRP A 204 -11.13 12.61 -27.80
CA TRP A 204 -11.36 12.28 -29.22
C TRP A 204 -12.34 11.12 -29.40
N TYR A 205 -12.19 10.04 -28.64
CA TYR A 205 -13.11 8.90 -28.76
C TYR A 205 -14.54 9.27 -28.35
N LEU A 206 -14.70 10.00 -27.25
CA LEU A 206 -16.01 10.40 -26.74
C LEU A 206 -16.73 11.34 -27.72
N ASP A 207 -16.02 12.33 -28.26
CA ASP A 207 -16.53 13.27 -29.25
C ASP A 207 -16.94 12.58 -30.55
N LYS A 208 -16.10 11.66 -31.07
CA LYS A 208 -16.38 10.94 -32.32
C LYS A 208 -17.58 10.01 -32.23
N LEU A 209 -17.77 9.38 -31.07
CA LEU A 209 -18.88 8.48 -30.84
C LEU A 209 -20.16 9.21 -30.44
N GLY A 210 -20.07 10.48 -30.01
CA GLY A 210 -21.21 11.27 -29.56
C GLY A 210 -21.84 10.72 -28.27
N VAL A 211 -21.02 10.12 -27.41
CA VAL A 211 -21.45 9.52 -26.14
C VAL A 211 -21.37 10.53 -24.98
N TYR A 212 -21.75 10.13 -23.78
CA TYR A 212 -21.61 10.99 -22.61
C TYR A 212 -20.12 11.33 -22.40
N HIS A 213 -19.82 12.58 -22.04
CA HIS A 213 -18.45 13.08 -21.97
C HIS A 213 -18.05 13.39 -20.52
N PRO A 214 -17.48 12.42 -19.79
CA PRO A 214 -16.82 12.66 -18.51
C PRO A 214 -15.63 13.62 -18.65
N GLN A 215 -15.25 14.29 -17.57
CA GLN A 215 -14.04 15.12 -17.54
C GLN A 215 -12.87 14.34 -16.92
N GLN A 216 -11.79 14.13 -17.68
CA GLN A 216 -10.53 13.62 -17.10
C GLN A 216 -9.78 14.72 -16.33
N ILE A 217 -9.32 14.40 -15.12
CA ILE A 217 -8.51 15.30 -14.28
C ILE A 217 -7.36 14.52 -13.67
N GLU A 218 -6.14 15.00 -13.88
CA GLU A 218 -4.94 14.32 -13.43
C GLU A 218 -4.40 14.86 -12.10
N PHE A 219 -3.81 13.98 -11.30
CA PHE A 219 -3.04 14.33 -10.10
C PHE A 219 -1.69 13.62 -10.07
N ALA A 220 -0.72 14.20 -9.37
CA ALA A 220 0.59 13.58 -9.18
C ALA A 220 0.47 12.34 -8.28
N ARG A 221 1.18 11.27 -8.66
CA ARG A 221 1.28 10.05 -7.83
C ARG A 221 1.91 10.36 -6.47
N LEU A 222 1.68 9.45 -5.52
CA LEU A 222 2.48 9.42 -4.30
C LEU A 222 3.84 8.78 -4.63
N ASN A 223 4.93 9.46 -4.28
CA ASN A 223 6.24 8.86 -4.14
C ASN A 223 6.64 8.95 -2.67
N LEU A 224 7.23 7.90 -2.12
CA LEU A 224 7.64 7.82 -0.72
C LEU A 224 9.13 7.49 -0.65
N SER A 225 9.87 8.21 0.19
CA SER A 225 11.29 7.91 0.40
C SER A 225 11.49 6.49 0.96
N TYR A 226 12.65 5.88 0.69
CA TYR A 226 13.03 4.53 1.10
C TYR A 226 12.08 3.42 0.64
N THR A 227 11.27 3.68 -0.40
CA THR A 227 10.19 2.79 -0.83
C THR A 227 10.17 2.68 -2.36
N VAL A 228 9.85 1.49 -2.85
CA VAL A 228 9.61 1.25 -4.27
C VAL A 228 8.13 0.97 -4.51
N MET A 229 7.52 1.63 -5.49
CA MET A 229 6.09 1.51 -5.77
C MET A 229 5.79 0.90 -7.14
N SER A 230 6.82 0.63 -7.94
CA SER A 230 6.65 -0.03 -9.24
C SER A 230 6.23 -1.50 -9.05
N LYS A 231 5.07 -1.89 -9.62
CA LYS A 231 4.59 -3.28 -9.62
C LYS A 231 5.68 -4.27 -10.08
N ARG A 232 6.45 -3.92 -11.12
CA ARG A 232 7.56 -4.76 -11.63
C ARG A 232 8.64 -4.98 -10.58
N LYS A 233 9.08 -3.93 -9.88
CA LYS A 233 10.12 -4.03 -8.85
C LYS A 233 9.59 -4.74 -7.58
N LEU A 234 8.33 -4.51 -7.21
CA LEU A 234 7.69 -5.23 -6.10
C LEU A 234 7.60 -6.74 -6.40
N LYS A 235 7.21 -7.11 -7.62
CA LYS A 235 7.21 -8.49 -8.07
C LYS A 235 8.61 -9.12 -8.01
N GLN A 236 9.66 -8.39 -8.40
CA GLN A 236 11.05 -8.85 -8.27
C GLN A 236 11.48 -9.08 -6.82
N LEU A 237 10.97 -8.30 -5.85
CA LEU A 237 11.26 -8.54 -4.43
C LEU A 237 10.65 -9.86 -3.93
N VAL A 238 9.43 -10.18 -4.38
CA VAL A 238 8.73 -11.41 -4.02
C VAL A 238 9.35 -12.62 -4.73
N GLU A 239 9.49 -12.57 -6.06
CA GLU A 239 10.08 -13.66 -6.86
C GLU A 239 11.56 -13.91 -6.56
N GLY A 240 12.25 -12.90 -6.03
CA GLY A 240 13.65 -12.97 -5.61
C GLY A 240 13.85 -13.37 -4.15
N ASP A 241 12.80 -13.77 -3.43
CA ASP A 241 12.83 -14.16 -2.01
C ASP A 241 13.44 -13.09 -1.07
N HIS A 242 13.37 -11.81 -1.44
CA HIS A 242 13.83 -10.70 -0.60
C HIS A 242 12.81 -10.35 0.50
N VAL A 243 11.54 -10.68 0.26
CA VAL A 243 10.41 -10.57 1.18
C VAL A 243 9.65 -11.89 1.22
N SER A 244 8.89 -12.14 2.29
CA SER A 244 8.17 -13.43 2.44
C SER A 244 7.04 -13.60 1.43
N ASP A 245 6.30 -12.52 1.15
CA ASP A 245 5.19 -12.47 0.19
C ASP A 245 4.75 -11.01 -0.02
N TRP A 246 3.70 -10.78 -0.79
CA TRP A 246 3.04 -9.49 -0.97
C TRP A 246 2.51 -8.89 0.33
N ASP A 247 2.23 -9.69 1.36
CA ASP A 247 1.78 -9.22 2.67
C ASP A 247 2.92 -9.07 3.70
N ASP A 248 4.19 -9.20 3.28
CA ASP A 248 5.34 -8.99 4.19
C ASP A 248 5.25 -7.60 4.83
N PRO A 249 5.41 -7.45 6.16
CA PRO A 249 5.32 -6.17 6.84
C PRO A 249 6.26 -5.08 6.30
N ARG A 250 7.35 -5.45 5.62
CA ARG A 250 8.31 -4.52 4.99
C ARG A 250 7.81 -4.00 3.64
N MET A 251 6.80 -4.64 3.04
CA MET A 251 6.26 -4.25 1.74
C MET A 251 5.34 -3.02 1.87
N PRO A 252 5.35 -2.12 0.87
CA PRO A 252 4.45 -0.96 0.84
C PRO A 252 3.05 -1.30 0.32
N THR A 253 2.72 -2.59 0.23
CA THR A 253 1.38 -3.10 -0.09
C THR A 253 0.40 -2.77 1.03
N LEU A 254 -0.88 -2.58 0.72
CA LEU A 254 -1.87 -2.31 1.77
C LEU A 254 -2.02 -3.52 2.72
N SER A 255 -1.97 -4.74 2.18
CA SER A 255 -1.89 -5.98 2.96
C SER A 255 -0.66 -6.03 3.87
N GLY A 256 0.54 -5.68 3.37
CA GLY A 256 1.78 -5.65 4.15
C GLY A 256 1.74 -4.61 5.26
N MET A 257 1.22 -3.41 4.96
CA MET A 257 1.04 -2.35 5.95
C MET A 257 0.01 -2.74 7.01
N ARG A 258 -1.11 -3.36 6.62
CA ARG A 258 -2.11 -3.92 7.54
C ARG A 258 -1.48 -4.95 8.47
N ARG A 259 -0.69 -5.90 7.92
CA ARG A 259 0.02 -6.92 8.71
C ARG A 259 1.10 -6.32 9.62
N ARG A 260 1.74 -5.22 9.22
CA ARG A 260 2.69 -4.45 10.04
C ARG A 260 2.03 -3.74 11.22
N GLY A 261 0.71 -3.57 11.21
CA GLY A 261 -0.03 -2.87 12.25
C GLY A 261 -0.34 -1.41 11.94
N PHE A 262 -0.24 -0.99 10.67
CA PHE A 262 -0.84 0.28 10.26
C PHE A 262 -2.35 0.22 10.46
N THR A 263 -2.95 1.34 10.82
CA THR A 263 -4.41 1.46 10.90
C THR A 263 -4.93 2.13 9.64
N PRO A 264 -6.16 1.81 9.20
CA PRO A 264 -6.74 2.49 8.04
C PRO A 264 -6.92 4.00 8.29
N GLN A 265 -7.14 4.41 9.55
CA GLN A 265 -7.17 5.83 9.92
C GLN A 265 -5.82 6.52 9.64
N SER A 266 -4.71 5.92 10.06
CA SER A 266 -3.37 6.50 9.82
C SER A 266 -3.05 6.65 8.33
N ILE A 267 -3.52 5.72 7.49
CA ILE A 267 -3.35 5.82 6.03
C ILE A 267 -4.18 6.96 5.45
N ARG A 268 -5.46 7.07 5.84
CA ARG A 268 -6.35 8.16 5.39
C ARG A 268 -5.83 9.53 5.84
N ASP A 269 -5.40 9.65 7.10
CA ASP A 269 -4.84 10.88 7.66
C ASP A 269 -3.57 11.29 6.90
N PHE A 270 -2.70 10.33 6.58
CA PHE A 270 -1.53 10.59 5.74
C PHE A 270 -1.92 11.10 4.35
N MET A 271 -2.92 10.49 3.69
CA MET A 271 -3.36 10.96 2.37
C MET A 271 -3.95 12.38 2.43
N TYR A 272 -4.71 12.69 3.47
CA TYR A 272 -5.25 14.04 3.69
C TYR A 272 -4.12 15.06 3.91
N GLU A 273 -3.10 14.72 4.70
CA GLU A 273 -1.98 15.62 4.99
C GLU A 273 -0.97 15.76 3.84
N VAL A 274 -0.89 14.78 2.94
CA VAL A 274 -0.12 14.90 1.68
C VAL A 274 -0.83 15.84 0.71
N GLY A 275 -2.16 15.80 0.67
CA GLY A 275 -2.97 16.58 -0.23
C GLY A 275 -2.85 16.17 -1.70
N ILE A 276 -3.55 16.92 -2.56
CA ILE A 276 -3.63 16.68 -4.00
C ILE A 276 -2.99 17.84 -4.74
N ALA A 277 -2.06 17.52 -5.66
CA ALA A 277 -1.38 18.49 -6.51
C ALA A 277 -1.04 17.83 -7.85
N LYS A 278 -0.77 18.64 -8.88
CA LYS A 278 -0.23 18.16 -10.17
C LYS A 278 1.30 18.03 -10.19
N ARG A 279 2.01 18.62 -9.23
CA ARG A 279 3.47 18.50 -9.15
C ARG A 279 3.87 17.23 -8.41
N GLU A 280 4.77 16.46 -9.01
CA GLU A 280 5.39 15.32 -8.32
C GLU A 280 6.17 15.77 -7.08
N ASN A 281 5.99 15.03 -6.00
CA ASN A 281 6.71 15.24 -4.76
C ASN A 281 7.06 13.88 -4.13
N VAL A 282 8.21 13.81 -3.47
CA VAL A 282 8.61 12.66 -2.65
C VAL A 282 8.26 13.02 -1.21
N MET A 283 7.38 12.21 -0.63
CA MET A 283 7.02 12.34 0.78
C MET A 283 8.00 11.55 1.63
N GLU A 284 8.35 12.10 2.80
CA GLU A 284 9.24 11.42 3.73
C GLU A 284 8.51 10.32 4.49
N ILE A 285 9.10 9.13 4.57
CA ILE A 285 8.52 7.98 5.30
C ILE A 285 8.33 8.28 6.79
N GLU A 286 9.16 9.15 7.36
CA GLU A 286 9.07 9.64 8.74
C GLU A 286 7.72 10.32 9.02
N LYS A 287 7.14 11.00 8.03
CA LYS A 287 5.83 11.63 8.15
C LYS A 287 4.73 10.59 8.29
N LEU A 288 4.76 9.55 7.44
CA LEU A 288 3.83 8.42 7.52
C LEU A 288 3.95 7.70 8.87
N GLU A 289 5.18 7.48 9.34
CA GLU A 289 5.43 6.88 10.65
C GLU A 289 4.96 7.76 11.81
N ALA A 290 5.13 9.08 11.72
CA ALA A 290 4.65 10.02 12.74
C ALA A 290 3.13 9.96 12.89
N ILE A 291 2.39 9.98 11.77
CA ILE A 291 0.93 9.87 11.78
C ILE A 291 0.47 8.53 12.35
N LEU A 292 1.15 7.43 12.01
CA LEU A 292 0.86 6.13 12.62
C LEU A 292 1.09 6.16 14.13
N ARG A 293 2.21 6.73 14.60
CA ARG A 293 2.52 6.84 16.03
C ARG A 293 1.44 7.65 16.76
N ASP A 294 0.99 8.76 16.19
CA ASP A 294 -0.04 9.61 16.78
C ASP A 294 -1.39 8.89 16.87
N ASP A 295 -1.75 8.12 15.85
CA ASP A 295 -2.96 7.31 15.86
C ASP A 295 -2.89 6.19 16.90
N LEU A 296 -1.81 5.39 16.91
CA LEU A 296 -1.60 4.32 17.88
C LEU A 296 -1.47 4.84 19.31
N ASN A 297 -0.89 6.03 19.52
CA ASN A 297 -0.77 6.63 20.85
C ASN A 297 -2.15 6.84 21.49
N LYS A 298 -3.17 7.19 20.70
CA LYS A 298 -4.53 7.43 21.20
C LYS A 298 -5.32 6.15 21.47
N ARG A 299 -5.09 5.07 20.71
CA ARG A 299 -5.93 3.86 20.76
C ARG A 299 -5.28 2.61 21.39
N SER A 300 -3.97 2.51 21.36
CA SER A 300 -3.27 1.27 21.73
C SER A 300 -3.14 1.13 23.24
N GLN A 301 -3.54 -0.01 23.78
CA GLN A 301 -3.30 -0.31 25.19
C GLN A 301 -1.80 -0.61 25.41
N ARG A 302 -1.20 0.05 26.40
CA ARG A 302 0.21 -0.13 26.79
C ARG A 302 0.38 -1.49 27.45
N ARG A 303 1.41 -2.22 27.01
CA ARG A 303 1.85 -3.50 27.57
C ARG A 303 3.35 -3.44 27.86
N MET A 304 3.83 -4.34 28.70
CA MET A 304 5.25 -4.50 28.97
C MET A 304 5.67 -5.82 28.32
N ALA A 305 6.71 -5.75 27.51
CA ALA A 305 7.39 -6.88 26.91
C ALA A 305 8.89 -6.63 27.06
N VAL A 306 9.65 -7.67 27.37
CA VAL A 306 11.10 -7.60 27.48
C VAL A 306 11.69 -8.39 26.32
N LEU A 307 12.45 -7.72 25.45
CA LEU A 307 12.95 -8.30 24.21
C LEU A 307 14.29 -9.01 24.40
N ASN A 308 15.17 -8.44 25.24
CA ASN A 308 16.44 -9.03 25.59
C ASN A 308 16.50 -9.27 27.11
N PRO A 309 15.93 -10.40 27.60
CA PRO A 309 15.67 -10.59 29.02
C PRO A 309 16.93 -10.79 29.85
N LEU A 310 17.10 -9.92 30.85
CA LEU A 310 18.05 -10.08 31.94
C LEU A 310 17.31 -10.42 33.23
N LYS A 311 17.69 -11.54 33.87
CA LYS A 311 17.04 -12.02 35.10
C LYS A 311 17.36 -11.12 36.29
N VAL A 312 16.34 -10.79 37.07
CA VAL A 312 16.45 -10.04 38.31
C VAL A 312 15.81 -10.84 39.44
N VAL A 313 16.52 -10.99 40.56
CA VAL A 313 16.05 -11.64 41.78
C VAL A 313 16.02 -10.63 42.93
N ILE A 314 14.83 -10.32 43.42
CA ILE A 314 14.62 -9.39 44.53
C ILE A 314 14.80 -10.13 45.85
N LYS A 315 15.98 -10.03 46.46
CA LYS A 315 16.40 -10.85 47.60
C LYS A 315 15.56 -10.64 48.86
N ASN A 316 15.10 -9.42 49.11
CA ASN A 316 14.26 -9.07 50.25
C ASN A 316 12.74 -9.17 49.96
N TYR A 317 12.33 -9.69 48.80
CA TYR A 317 10.93 -10.06 48.55
C TYR A 317 10.70 -11.52 49.02
N PRO A 318 9.60 -11.82 49.75
CA PRO A 318 9.34 -13.16 50.27
C PRO A 318 9.32 -14.24 49.19
N GLU A 319 9.87 -15.41 49.50
CA GLU A 319 9.86 -16.55 48.58
C GLU A 319 8.45 -17.12 48.44
N ASN A 320 8.05 -17.46 47.21
CA ASN A 320 6.72 -17.99 46.86
C ASN A 320 5.53 -17.03 47.06
N GLU A 321 5.76 -15.76 47.40
CA GLU A 321 4.71 -14.75 47.37
C GLU A 321 4.64 -14.03 46.01
N SER A 322 3.45 -13.57 45.68
CA SER A 322 3.17 -12.75 44.49
C SER A 322 2.04 -11.78 44.80
N GLU A 323 2.04 -10.63 44.16
CA GLU A 323 0.95 -9.67 44.24
C GLU A 323 0.54 -9.16 42.86
N GLU A 324 -0.63 -8.53 42.81
CA GLU A 324 -1.14 -7.91 41.61
C GLU A 324 -1.07 -6.38 41.71
N LEU A 325 -0.28 -5.78 40.83
CA LEU A 325 -0.11 -4.34 40.73
C LEU A 325 -1.05 -3.75 39.69
N GLU A 326 -1.54 -2.54 39.94
CA GLU A 326 -2.45 -1.87 39.03
C GLU A 326 -1.70 -1.03 37.99
N ALA A 327 -1.97 -1.30 36.71
CA ALA A 327 -1.36 -0.62 35.58
C ALA A 327 -2.43 -0.02 34.68
N VAL A 328 -2.33 1.28 34.40
CA VAL A 328 -3.20 1.98 33.44
C VAL A 328 -3.02 1.38 32.05
N ASN A 329 -4.13 1.12 31.35
CA ASN A 329 -4.11 0.56 30.00
C ASN A 329 -3.73 1.60 28.95
N ASN A 330 -4.27 2.81 29.01
CA ASN A 330 -3.93 3.87 28.06
C ASN A 330 -3.91 5.23 28.78
N PRO A 331 -2.73 5.87 28.91
CA PRO A 331 -2.65 7.21 29.51
C PRO A 331 -3.37 8.31 28.71
N GLU A 332 -3.67 8.08 27.43
CA GLU A 332 -4.37 9.02 26.56
C GLU A 332 -5.90 8.78 26.54
N ASP A 333 -6.38 7.76 27.24
CA ASP A 333 -7.80 7.39 27.28
C ASP A 333 -8.19 6.91 28.68
N ASP A 334 -8.78 7.82 29.46
CA ASP A 334 -9.26 7.55 30.82
C ASP A 334 -10.31 6.42 30.86
N SER A 335 -11.01 6.17 29.74
CA SER A 335 -12.02 5.10 29.65
C SER A 335 -11.42 3.70 29.44
N ALA A 336 -10.13 3.61 29.07
CA ALA A 336 -9.44 2.34 28.85
C ALA A 336 -9.21 1.51 30.13
N GLY A 337 -9.44 2.13 31.30
CA GLY A 337 -9.32 1.49 32.61
C GLY A 337 -7.90 1.03 32.95
N SER A 338 -7.81 0.12 33.90
CA SER A 338 -6.57 -0.47 34.39
C SER A 338 -6.58 -1.99 34.27
N ARG A 339 -5.41 -2.62 34.44
CA ARG A 339 -5.26 -4.06 34.54
C ARG A 339 -4.38 -4.43 35.73
N LYS A 340 -4.49 -5.68 36.16
CA LYS A 340 -3.60 -6.27 37.14
C LYS A 340 -2.37 -6.87 36.46
N VAL A 341 -1.19 -6.63 37.03
CA VAL A 341 0.11 -7.12 36.54
C VAL A 341 0.78 -7.88 37.68
N PRO A 342 1.14 -9.17 37.49
CA PRO A 342 1.76 -9.96 38.53
C PRO A 342 3.16 -9.44 38.84
N PHE A 343 3.46 -9.27 40.11
CA PHE A 343 4.77 -8.93 40.66
C PHE A 343 5.19 -9.99 41.66
N GLY A 344 6.50 -10.28 41.68
CA GLY A 344 7.06 -11.25 42.59
C GLY A 344 8.58 -11.14 42.67
N ARG A 345 9.19 -12.17 43.26
CA ARG A 345 10.63 -12.21 43.54
C ARG A 345 11.50 -12.22 42.29
N GLU A 346 11.08 -12.92 41.24
CA GLU A 346 11.86 -13.12 40.02
C GLU A 346 11.23 -12.38 38.85
N LEU A 347 12.01 -11.51 38.21
CA LEU A 347 11.57 -10.64 37.11
C LEU A 347 12.54 -10.73 35.94
N TYR A 348 12.08 -10.31 34.76
CA TYR A 348 12.95 -9.94 33.65
C TYR A 348 12.87 -8.43 33.39
N ILE A 349 14.01 -7.85 33.04
CA ILE A 349 14.17 -6.48 32.53
C ILE A 349 14.93 -6.53 31.21
N GLU A 350 14.97 -5.44 30.44
CA GLU A 350 15.90 -5.36 29.31
C GLU A 350 17.35 -5.39 29.81
N SER A 351 18.19 -6.17 29.16
CA SER A 351 19.63 -6.16 29.39
C SER A 351 20.24 -4.76 29.20
N ASP A 352 19.76 -4.00 28.20
CA ASP A 352 20.18 -2.64 27.88
C ASP A 352 19.78 -1.59 28.96
N ASP A 353 18.94 -1.97 29.92
CA ASP A 353 18.59 -1.15 31.08
C ASP A 353 19.52 -1.35 32.28
N PHE A 354 20.53 -2.22 32.15
CA PHE A 354 21.59 -2.40 33.14
C PHE A 354 22.98 -2.12 32.58
N MET A 355 23.84 -1.44 33.35
CA MET A 355 25.25 -1.24 33.00
C MET A 355 26.12 -1.15 34.27
N GLU A 356 27.18 -1.95 34.34
CA GLU A 356 28.11 -1.96 35.48
C GLU A 356 28.89 -0.66 35.62
N ASP A 357 29.43 -0.15 34.50
CA ASP A 357 30.16 1.12 34.43
C ASP A 357 29.42 2.12 33.52
N PRO A 358 28.36 2.78 34.03
CA PRO A 358 27.50 3.61 33.23
C PRO A 358 28.15 4.96 32.88
N PRO A 359 28.07 5.44 31.63
CA PRO A 359 28.44 6.82 31.30
C PRO A 359 27.52 7.81 32.04
N LYS A 360 27.95 9.07 32.20
CA LYS A 360 27.21 10.10 32.96
C LYS A 360 25.75 10.30 32.54
N LYS A 361 25.41 10.03 31.28
CA LYS A 361 24.06 10.19 30.71
C LYS A 361 23.21 8.91 30.78
N PHE A 362 23.74 7.82 31.30
CA PHE A 362 22.97 6.61 31.56
C PHE A 362 22.30 6.71 32.92
N PHE A 363 20.97 6.73 32.96
CA PHE A 363 20.18 6.91 34.20
C PHE A 363 19.49 5.64 34.69
N ARG A 364 19.52 4.56 33.89
CA ARG A 364 18.93 3.26 34.23
C ARG A 364 19.84 2.51 35.22
N MET A 365 19.63 1.21 35.39
CA MET A 365 20.13 0.44 36.52
C MET A 365 21.65 0.28 36.45
N ALA A 366 22.30 0.50 37.59
CA ALA A 366 23.73 0.26 37.77
C ALA A 366 23.96 -0.25 39.21
N PRO A 367 25.12 -0.85 39.51
CA PRO A 367 25.44 -1.26 40.87
C PRO A 367 25.27 -0.11 41.87
N GLY A 368 24.49 -0.35 42.93
CA GLY A 368 24.18 0.63 43.98
C GLY A 368 23.24 1.77 43.57
N ARG A 369 22.73 1.78 42.33
CA ARG A 369 21.80 2.80 41.84
C ARG A 369 20.37 2.30 41.88
N GLU A 370 19.50 3.14 42.41
CA GLU A 370 18.06 2.88 42.48
C GLU A 370 17.35 3.29 41.19
N VAL A 371 16.42 2.45 40.73
CA VAL A 371 15.54 2.70 39.56
C VAL A 371 14.09 2.35 39.88
N ARG A 372 13.15 2.97 39.18
CA ARG A 372 11.72 2.63 39.28
C ARG A 372 11.35 1.52 38.31
N LEU A 373 10.74 0.47 38.81
CA LEU A 373 9.99 -0.47 37.98
C LEU A 373 8.62 0.14 37.65
N ARG A 374 8.26 0.21 36.36
CA ARG A 374 7.00 0.81 35.91
C ARG A 374 5.80 0.18 36.64
N TYR A 375 4.95 1.01 37.26
CA TYR A 375 3.79 0.62 38.10
C TYR A 375 4.08 -0.16 39.39
N ALA A 376 5.36 -0.37 39.74
CA ALA A 376 5.77 -1.20 40.87
C ALA A 376 6.57 -0.40 41.89
N TYR A 377 7.76 -0.87 42.23
CA TYR A 377 8.58 -0.37 43.32
C TYR A 377 9.89 0.23 42.81
N PHE A 378 10.62 0.87 43.71
CA PHE A 378 12.02 1.19 43.51
C PHE A 378 12.86 -0.04 43.84
N ILE A 379 13.85 -0.32 42.99
CA ILE A 379 14.80 -1.42 43.20
C ILE A 379 16.24 -0.92 43.07
N THR A 380 17.14 -1.53 43.82
CA THR A 380 18.57 -1.26 43.80
C THR A 380 19.34 -2.55 43.51
N CYS A 381 20.24 -2.52 42.53
CA CYS A 381 21.12 -3.64 42.24
C CYS A 381 22.26 -3.72 43.27
N ASN A 382 22.32 -4.82 44.03
CA ASN A 382 23.33 -5.01 45.07
C ASN A 382 24.46 -5.94 44.62
N LYS A 383 24.16 -6.92 43.74
CA LYS A 383 25.16 -7.88 43.25
C LYS A 383 24.87 -8.29 41.81
N VAL A 384 25.92 -8.39 41.02
CA VAL A 384 25.91 -8.82 39.62
C VAL A 384 26.44 -10.24 39.57
N ILE A 385 25.69 -11.14 38.93
CA ILE A 385 26.10 -12.53 38.69
C ILE A 385 26.50 -12.65 37.23
N LYS A 386 27.67 -13.26 37.01
CA LYS A 386 28.25 -13.47 35.69
C LYS A 386 28.46 -14.95 35.43
N ASP A 387 28.44 -15.33 34.16
CA ASP A 387 28.91 -16.64 33.71
C ASP A 387 30.45 -16.71 33.66
N ASP A 388 30.98 -17.86 33.26
CA ASP A 388 32.42 -18.12 33.12
C ASP A 388 33.08 -17.25 32.02
N GLN A 389 32.30 -16.66 31.13
CA GLN A 389 32.75 -15.78 30.05
C GLN A 389 32.69 -14.29 30.45
N GLY A 390 32.15 -13.99 31.64
CA GLY A 390 32.00 -12.63 32.15
C GLY A 390 30.72 -11.92 31.68
N ASN A 391 29.79 -12.62 31.01
CA ASN A 391 28.51 -12.05 30.64
C ASN A 391 27.60 -11.96 31.86
N VAL A 392 26.83 -10.87 31.97
CA VAL A 392 25.87 -10.68 33.06
C VAL A 392 24.64 -11.55 32.81
N ILE A 393 24.36 -12.48 33.71
CA ILE A 393 23.24 -13.44 33.57
C ILE A 393 22.11 -13.22 34.58
N GLU A 394 22.42 -12.62 35.74
CA GLU A 394 21.44 -12.40 36.80
C GLU A 394 21.85 -11.22 37.68
N LEU A 395 20.87 -10.41 38.09
CA LEU A 395 21.04 -9.32 39.04
C LEU A 395 20.34 -9.65 40.36
N HIS A 396 21.04 -9.48 41.48
CA HIS A 396 20.44 -9.54 42.81
C HIS A 396 20.16 -8.13 43.28
N CYS A 397 18.88 -7.85 43.47
CA CYS A 397 18.39 -6.55 43.86
C CYS A 397 17.67 -6.60 45.20
N THR A 398 17.48 -5.43 45.80
CA THR A 398 16.52 -5.20 46.88
C THR A 398 15.48 -4.21 46.42
N TYR A 399 14.22 -4.38 46.85
CA TYR A 399 13.16 -3.40 46.64
C TYR A 399 12.84 -2.61 47.91
N ASP A 400 12.23 -1.44 47.74
CA ASP A 400 11.65 -0.66 48.83
C ASP A 400 10.12 -0.85 48.89
N PRO A 401 9.57 -1.54 49.92
CA PRO A 401 8.14 -1.74 50.08
C PRO A 401 7.31 -0.46 50.20
N GLU A 402 7.89 0.65 50.68
CA GLU A 402 7.19 1.92 50.86
C GLU A 402 6.95 2.64 49.52
N THR A 403 7.56 2.17 48.43
CA THR A 403 7.52 2.83 47.11
C THR A 403 6.46 2.27 46.16
N LYS A 404 5.45 1.56 46.69
CA LYS A 404 4.39 0.93 45.90
C LYS A 404 3.71 1.94 44.96
N GLY A 405 3.58 1.56 43.68
CA GLY A 405 3.04 2.44 42.64
C GLY A 405 4.05 3.47 42.09
N GLY A 406 5.31 3.40 42.53
CA GLY A 406 6.42 4.17 41.99
C GLY A 406 6.60 5.56 42.59
N SER A 407 6.11 5.81 43.81
CA SER A 407 6.32 7.08 44.53
C SER A 407 6.96 6.81 45.88
N ALA A 408 7.98 7.58 46.26
CA ALA A 408 8.65 7.43 47.55
C ALA A 408 8.12 8.45 48.58
N PRO A 409 7.63 8.01 49.75
CA PRO A 409 7.11 8.90 50.80
C PRO A 409 8.17 9.85 51.38
N ASP A 410 9.44 9.45 51.35
CA ASP A 410 10.59 10.24 51.82
C ASP A 410 11.03 11.34 50.83
N GLY A 411 10.37 11.45 49.67
CA GLY A 411 10.60 12.46 48.65
C GLY A 411 11.79 12.18 47.72
N ARG A 412 12.47 11.02 47.85
CA ARG A 412 13.59 10.70 46.96
C ARG A 412 13.13 10.46 45.53
N LYS A 413 13.89 11.00 44.58
CA LYS A 413 13.61 10.92 43.15
C LYS A 413 14.62 10.03 42.46
N VAL A 414 14.13 8.98 41.82
CA VAL A 414 14.92 8.16 40.88
C VAL A 414 14.92 8.78 39.49
N LYS A 415 16.03 8.64 38.78
CA LYS A 415 16.25 9.31 37.47
C LYS A 415 15.69 8.53 36.28
N ALA A 416 15.30 7.27 36.47
CA ALA A 416 14.78 6.43 35.40
C ALA A 416 13.64 5.53 35.87
N THR A 417 12.74 5.24 34.94
CA THR A 417 11.72 4.20 35.05
C THR A 417 11.95 3.19 33.94
N ILE A 418 12.01 1.91 34.28
CA ILE A 418 12.22 0.80 33.33
C ILE A 418 11.00 -0.12 33.34
N HIS A 419 10.72 -0.78 32.21
CA HIS A 419 9.71 -1.83 32.15
C HIS A 419 10.29 -3.16 32.62
N TRP A 420 9.40 -4.11 32.90
CA TRP A 420 9.74 -5.41 33.45
C TRP A 420 8.57 -6.37 33.22
N VAL A 421 8.82 -7.67 33.38
CA VAL A 421 7.79 -8.71 33.42
C VAL A 421 8.09 -9.71 34.54
N SER A 422 7.07 -10.35 35.11
CA SER A 422 7.23 -11.46 36.07
C SER A 422 7.91 -12.64 35.35
N ALA A 423 9.01 -13.17 35.89
CA ALA A 423 9.67 -14.32 35.29
C ALA A 423 8.84 -15.60 35.38
N LYS A 424 7.92 -15.66 36.35
CA LYS A 424 7.02 -16.80 36.57
C LYS A 424 5.80 -16.77 35.64
N ASP A 425 5.25 -15.58 35.38
CA ASP A 425 3.96 -15.40 34.71
C ASP A 425 4.09 -14.81 33.30
N ALA A 426 5.29 -14.42 32.88
CA ALA A 426 5.54 -13.96 31.51
C ALA A 426 5.26 -15.06 30.50
N MET A 427 4.74 -14.65 29.35
CA MET A 427 4.57 -15.51 28.18
C MET A 427 5.80 -15.37 27.29
N ASP A 428 6.45 -16.48 27.00
CA ASP A 428 7.51 -16.52 26.00
C ASP A 428 6.91 -16.35 24.60
N THR A 429 7.47 -15.44 23.81
CA THR A 429 6.90 -15.03 22.52
C THR A 429 7.96 -14.52 21.55
N GLU A 430 7.74 -14.77 20.26
CA GLU A 430 8.58 -14.24 19.18
C GLU A 430 8.19 -12.79 18.88
N VAL A 431 9.16 -11.87 18.93
CA VAL A 431 8.98 -10.48 18.51
C VAL A 431 9.78 -10.20 17.25
N ARG A 432 9.12 -9.71 16.20
CA ARG A 432 9.74 -9.35 14.93
C ARG A 432 9.97 -7.84 14.85
N LEU A 433 11.24 -7.45 14.85
CA LEU A 433 11.65 -6.05 14.71
C LEU A 433 11.85 -5.73 13.23
N TYR A 434 10.98 -4.87 12.68
CA TYR A 434 11.05 -4.43 11.30
C TYR A 434 11.66 -3.03 11.21
N ASP A 435 12.47 -2.81 10.17
CA ASP A 435 12.99 -1.50 9.76
C ASP A 435 12.66 -1.27 8.28
N ARG A 436 13.09 -0.14 7.72
CA ARG A 436 12.95 0.22 6.32
C ARG A 436 13.57 -0.87 5.42
N LEU A 437 12.86 -1.22 4.34
CA LEU A 437 13.33 -2.23 3.40
C LEU A 437 14.57 -1.76 2.62
N PHE A 438 14.71 -0.46 2.39
CA PHE A 438 15.82 0.14 1.68
C PHE A 438 16.59 1.11 2.58
N THR A 439 17.90 1.23 2.34
CA THR A 439 18.82 2.08 3.11
C THR A 439 19.07 3.45 2.49
N VAL A 440 18.57 3.69 1.27
CA VAL A 440 18.72 4.95 0.53
C VAL A 440 17.37 5.63 0.29
N PRO A 441 17.28 6.97 0.29
CA PRO A 441 16.02 7.69 0.11
C PRO A 441 15.34 7.42 -1.22
N ASP A 442 16.10 7.29 -2.31
CA ASP A 442 15.59 6.92 -3.63
C ASP A 442 16.19 5.58 -4.06
N PRO A 443 15.54 4.45 -3.69
CA PRO A 443 15.96 3.12 -4.13
C PRO A 443 15.57 2.83 -5.59
N ALA A 444 14.83 3.74 -6.24
CA ALA A 444 14.36 3.54 -7.59
C ALA A 444 15.26 4.14 -8.68
N ALA A 445 16.13 5.08 -8.28
CA ALA A 445 17.11 5.79 -9.12
C ALA A 445 18.09 4.89 -9.87
#